data_AF-A0A6A6PM21-F1
#
_entry.id   AF-A0A6A6PM21-F1
#
_cell.length_a   1.000
_cell.length_b   1.000
_cell.length_c   1.000
_cell.angle_alpha   90.00
_cell.angle_beta   90.00
_cell.angle_gamma   90.00
#
_symmetry.space_group_name_H-M   'P 1'
#
loop_
_entity.id
_entity.type
_entity.pdbx_description
1 polymer ?
#
loop_
_entity_poly.entity_id
_entity_poly.type
_entity_poly.pdbx_seq_one_letter_code
_entity_poly.pdbx_strand_id
1 'polypeptide(L)'
;MVQPNSSHTVHHQHATIRLQTPDPDNTPELRAMFAPPACLEVLERQVALHDIRTDPNVIHGPEGLDKQGFAYIKHTSPLVTEDDYFTGTTVEDVYIPEIKALAMQVLGAKRVAVYNVGVRRKPASKARADPKFYWKRGEMMDKEIAEKPKYTSVWLGGQTLEKSLEAVRFAHIDNTVAGLRKLVRYGPARLVEAAKDSVEKEDSGADEAPRYAAFSIWRPIKPVKRDPLAVCDWRTLDPEHELATFDFRTRSSVNESGEFIMQGYYVVPSKTKPTQQKWYWLPEQQADEVLFIKLADTQSEVDASVALGSPHVSLGLEGMEAEEPRNSIECRITAFW
;
A
#
# COMPACT_ATOMS: atom_id res chain seq x y z
N MET A 1 -9.98 6.36 45.75
CA MET A 1 -9.15 6.94 44.68
C MET A 1 -8.03 5.96 44.39
N VAL A 2 -8.14 5.22 43.29
CA VAL A 2 -7.03 4.47 42.70
C VAL A 2 -6.92 5.02 41.29
N GLN A 3 -5.89 5.81 41.04
CA GLN A 3 -5.57 6.19 39.66
C GLN A 3 -5.01 4.95 38.96
N PRO A 4 -5.53 4.56 37.79
CA PRO A 4 -4.87 3.53 36.99
C PRO A 4 -3.55 4.10 36.48
N ASN A 5 -2.52 3.27 36.62
CA ASN A 5 -1.13 3.52 36.28
C ASN A 5 -0.92 4.10 34.88
N SER A 6 0.14 4.90 34.79
CA SER A 6 0.79 5.42 33.59
C SER A 6 0.73 4.50 32.38
N SER A 7 0.30 5.03 31.23
CA SER A 7 0.47 4.42 29.92
C SER A 7 1.96 4.23 29.66
N HIS A 8 2.48 3.01 29.89
CA HIS A 8 3.78 2.63 29.39
C HIS A 8 3.65 2.45 27.88
N THR A 9 3.94 3.49 27.10
CA THR A 9 4.18 3.35 25.67
C THR A 9 5.35 2.38 25.50
N VAL A 10 5.07 1.20 24.96
CA VAL A 10 6.12 0.20 24.70
C VAL A 10 6.92 0.70 23.50
N HIS A 11 8.14 1.17 23.76
CA HIS A 11 9.05 1.60 22.71
C HIS A 11 9.75 0.39 22.09
N HIS A 12 9.15 -0.17 21.04
CA HIS A 12 9.81 -1.18 20.22
C HIS A 12 10.97 -0.53 19.46
N GLN A 13 12.19 -0.96 19.77
CA GLN A 13 13.39 -0.51 19.06
C GLN A 13 13.70 -1.37 17.82
N HIS A 14 13.14 -2.59 17.76
CA HIS A 14 13.37 -3.53 16.68
C HIS A 14 12.09 -4.30 16.34
N ALA A 15 12.02 -4.81 15.11
CA ALA A 15 11.02 -5.79 14.71
C ALA A 15 11.55 -6.73 13.62
N THR A 16 10.92 -7.89 13.52
CA THR A 16 11.16 -8.82 12.41
C THR A 16 10.35 -8.37 11.20
N ILE A 17 11.04 -8.19 10.07
CA ILE A 17 10.42 -8.07 8.74
C ILE A 17 10.72 -9.31 7.91
N ARG A 18 9.81 -9.65 7.01
CA ARG A 18 10.00 -10.75 6.07
C ARG A 18 10.31 -10.22 4.67
N LEU A 19 11.39 -10.74 4.11
CA LEU A 19 11.83 -10.52 2.74
C LEU A 19 11.55 -11.78 1.91
N GLN A 20 11.20 -11.60 0.64
CA GLN A 20 10.68 -12.67 -0.19
C GLN A 20 11.23 -12.61 -1.61
N THR A 21 11.81 -13.72 -2.07
CA THR A 21 12.19 -13.90 -3.47
C THR A 21 11.03 -14.60 -4.20
N PRO A 22 10.43 -13.98 -5.24
CA PRO A 22 9.28 -14.55 -5.92
C PRO A 22 9.65 -15.86 -6.64
N ASP A 23 8.73 -16.81 -6.64
CA ASP A 23 8.84 -18.06 -7.40
C ASP A 23 8.47 -17.83 -8.88
N PRO A 24 9.44 -17.91 -9.81
CA PRO A 24 9.19 -17.63 -11.22
C PRO A 24 8.26 -18.68 -11.85
N ASP A 25 8.19 -19.89 -11.28
CA ASP A 25 7.29 -20.95 -11.76
C ASP A 25 5.86 -20.75 -11.25
N ASN A 26 5.66 -19.88 -10.25
CA ASN A 26 4.32 -19.51 -9.77
C ASN A 26 3.75 -18.32 -10.57
N THR A 27 3.52 -18.57 -11.86
CA THR A 27 3.05 -17.58 -12.83
C THR A 27 1.68 -16.99 -12.42
N PRO A 28 1.36 -15.75 -12.85
CA PRO A 28 0.10 -15.11 -12.48
C PRO A 28 -1.15 -15.87 -12.94
N GLU A 29 -1.07 -16.68 -14.00
CA GLU A 29 -2.18 -17.48 -14.53
C GLU A 29 -2.61 -18.62 -13.58
N LEU A 30 -1.71 -19.06 -12.69
CA LEU A 30 -1.99 -20.06 -11.67
C LEU A 30 -2.69 -19.48 -10.44
N ARG A 31 -2.70 -18.15 -10.31
CA ARG A 31 -3.04 -17.43 -9.08
C ARG A 31 -4.39 -16.73 -9.17
N ALA A 32 -5.04 -16.57 -8.02
CA ALA A 32 -6.21 -15.70 -7.90
C ALA A 32 -5.85 -14.23 -8.17
N MET A 33 -6.87 -13.41 -8.42
CA MET A 33 -6.74 -11.97 -8.55
C MET A 33 -6.06 -11.37 -7.32
N PHE A 34 -5.16 -10.41 -7.54
CA PHE A 34 -4.37 -9.72 -6.51
C PHE A 34 -3.44 -10.61 -5.67
N ALA A 35 -3.41 -11.92 -5.92
CA ALA A 35 -2.55 -12.82 -5.19
C ALA A 35 -1.11 -12.65 -5.68
N PRO A 36 -0.14 -12.36 -4.80
CA PRO A 36 1.25 -12.33 -5.18
C PRO A 36 1.78 -13.78 -5.29
N PRO A 37 2.97 -14.01 -5.88
CA PRO A 37 3.50 -15.36 -6.03
C PRO A 37 3.92 -15.96 -4.69
N ALA A 38 3.93 -17.29 -4.64
CA ALA A 38 4.72 -18.05 -3.68
C ALA A 38 6.20 -17.66 -3.76
N CYS A 39 6.97 -18.11 -2.78
CA CYS A 39 8.37 -17.73 -2.62
C CYS A 39 9.31 -18.92 -2.88
N LEU A 40 10.45 -18.65 -3.51
CA LEU A 40 11.61 -19.56 -3.50
C LEU A 40 12.35 -19.48 -2.18
N GLU A 41 12.50 -18.26 -1.68
CA GLU A 41 13.29 -17.94 -0.51
C GLU A 41 12.51 -16.96 0.35
N VAL A 42 12.52 -17.21 1.65
CA VAL A 42 11.97 -16.32 2.67
C VAL A 42 13.06 -16.08 3.69
N LEU A 43 13.36 -14.81 3.95
CA LEU A 43 14.29 -14.41 4.99
C LEU A 43 13.56 -13.52 5.99
N GLU A 44 13.61 -13.90 7.25
CA GLU A 44 13.18 -13.04 8.35
C GLU A 44 14.41 -12.29 8.90
N ARG A 45 14.27 -10.97 9.04
CA ARG A 45 15.36 -10.07 9.43
C ARG A 45 14.88 -9.15 10.53
N GLN A 46 15.67 -9.05 11.60
CA GLN A 46 15.51 -8.00 12.60
C GLN A 46 16.00 -6.67 12.02
N VAL A 47 15.16 -5.64 12.11
CA VAL A 47 15.50 -4.27 11.70
C VAL A 47 15.26 -3.32 12.86
N ALA A 48 16.09 -2.28 12.93
CA ALA A 48 15.84 -1.15 13.83
C ALA A 48 14.60 -0.39 13.38
N LEU A 49 13.80 0.04 14.34
CA LEU A 49 12.60 0.81 14.12
C LEU A 49 12.78 2.24 14.58
N HIS A 50 12.44 3.18 13.70
CA HIS A 50 12.55 4.61 13.94
C HIS A 50 11.16 5.24 14.01
N ASP A 51 10.87 5.99 15.07
CA ASP A 51 9.58 6.71 15.17
C ASP A 51 9.55 7.86 14.16
N ILE A 52 8.60 7.80 13.23
CA ILE A 52 8.36 8.81 12.20
C ILE A 52 8.19 10.21 12.80
N ARG A 53 7.65 10.34 14.02
CA ARG A 53 7.35 11.63 14.66
C ARG A 53 8.59 12.35 15.15
N THR A 54 9.61 11.61 15.58
CA THR A 54 10.73 12.17 16.35
C THR A 54 12.09 11.98 15.69
N ASP A 55 12.23 11.07 14.73
CA ASP A 55 13.53 10.85 14.08
C ASP A 55 13.92 12.03 13.18
N PRO A 56 15.08 12.68 13.42
CA PRO A 56 15.46 13.91 12.72
C PRO A 56 15.80 13.72 11.23
N ASN A 57 15.92 12.48 10.76
CA ASN A 57 16.21 12.19 9.36
C ASN A 57 14.93 12.13 8.49
N VAL A 58 13.75 12.16 9.13
CA VAL A 58 12.45 12.19 8.44
C VAL A 58 12.18 13.60 7.95
N ILE A 59 11.92 13.72 6.64
CA ILE A 59 11.40 14.92 6.03
C ILE A 59 9.89 14.93 6.25
N HIS A 60 9.43 15.82 7.13
CA HIS A 60 8.02 15.97 7.44
C HIS A 60 7.27 16.73 6.34
N GLY A 61 6.02 16.33 6.10
CA GLY A 61 5.16 16.96 5.09
C GLY A 61 5.35 16.38 3.68
N PRO A 62 4.73 17.01 2.67
CA PRO A 62 4.65 16.47 1.32
C PRO A 62 5.99 16.20 0.63
N GLU A 63 7.02 16.99 0.94
CA GLU A 63 8.37 16.85 0.37
C GLU A 63 8.98 15.46 0.66
N GLY A 64 8.60 14.84 1.78
CA GLY A 64 9.01 13.47 2.11
C GLY A 64 8.57 12.45 1.06
N LEU A 65 7.47 12.68 0.36
CA LEU A 65 7.02 11.76 -0.70
C LEU A 65 8.00 11.70 -1.86
N ASP A 66 8.62 12.83 -2.22
CA ASP A 66 9.61 12.87 -3.29
C ASP A 66 10.98 12.42 -2.83
N LYS A 67 11.35 12.61 -1.56
CA LYS A 67 12.69 12.22 -1.10
C LYS A 67 12.78 10.81 -0.55
N GLN A 68 11.88 10.43 0.35
CA GLN A 68 11.93 9.16 1.09
C GLN A 68 10.78 8.19 0.71
N GLY A 69 9.82 8.63 -0.09
CA GLY A 69 8.73 7.81 -0.61
C GLY A 69 7.52 7.69 0.32
N PHE A 70 7.50 8.38 1.46
CA PHE A 70 6.37 8.41 2.38
C PHE A 70 6.27 9.74 3.13
N ALA A 71 5.08 10.04 3.63
CA ALA A 71 4.84 11.17 4.53
C ALA A 71 3.70 10.83 5.49
N TYR A 72 3.74 11.35 6.71
CA TYR A 72 2.55 11.40 7.56
C TYR A 72 1.95 12.80 7.50
N ILE A 73 0.63 12.86 7.50
CA ILE A 73 -0.15 14.08 7.42
C ILE A 73 -1.18 14.05 8.56
N LYS A 74 -1.19 15.09 9.38
CA LYS A 74 -2.26 15.29 10.36
C LYS A 74 -3.52 15.73 9.62
N HIS A 75 -4.58 14.94 9.71
CA HIS A 75 -5.85 15.24 9.05
C HIS A 75 -7.02 14.61 9.81
N THR A 76 -7.99 15.43 10.21
CA THR A 76 -9.18 14.98 10.95
C THR A 76 -10.31 14.66 9.98
N SER A 77 -10.82 13.43 10.02
CA SER A 77 -12.00 13.04 9.24
C SER A 77 -13.28 13.48 9.97
N PRO A 78 -14.37 13.82 9.24
CA PRO A 78 -15.70 13.90 9.82
C PRO A 78 -16.22 12.53 10.31
N LEU A 79 -15.62 11.42 9.87
CA LEU A 79 -15.96 10.07 10.31
C LEU A 79 -15.08 9.68 11.51
N VAL A 80 -15.71 9.44 12.66
CA VAL A 80 -15.02 9.29 13.95
C VAL A 80 -15.09 7.86 14.45
N THR A 81 -16.24 7.21 14.28
CA THR A 81 -16.52 5.87 14.79
C THR A 81 -16.51 4.83 13.68
N GLU A 82 -16.36 3.56 14.04
CA GLU A 82 -16.43 2.45 13.08
C GLU A 82 -17.78 2.40 12.33
N ASP A 83 -18.87 2.72 13.03
CA ASP A 83 -20.22 2.75 12.47
C ASP A 83 -20.36 3.87 11.43
N ASP A 84 -19.67 5.00 11.62
CA ASP A 84 -19.65 6.09 10.63
C ASP A 84 -19.07 5.61 9.30
N TYR A 85 -18.02 4.78 9.32
CA TYR A 85 -17.41 4.28 8.08
C TYR A 85 -18.26 3.23 7.38
N PHE A 86 -18.90 2.31 8.12
CA PHE A 86 -19.46 1.09 7.54
C PHE A 86 -20.99 1.05 7.47
N THR A 87 -21.64 2.20 7.67
CA THR A 87 -23.08 2.35 7.44
C THR A 87 -23.36 2.83 6.02
N GLY A 88 -24.20 2.09 5.28
CA GLY A 88 -24.66 2.49 3.94
C GLY A 88 -23.50 2.68 2.95
N THR A 89 -23.52 3.82 2.25
CA THR A 89 -22.55 4.22 1.22
C THR A 89 -21.55 5.25 1.72
N THR A 90 -21.31 5.33 3.04
CA THR A 90 -20.51 6.41 3.63
C THR A 90 -19.06 6.42 3.16
N VAL A 91 -18.45 5.26 2.89
CA VAL A 91 -17.10 5.19 2.30
C VAL A 91 -17.09 5.88 0.93
N GLU A 92 -18.09 5.59 0.11
CA GLU A 92 -18.25 6.12 -1.24
C GLU A 92 -18.55 7.61 -1.26
N ASP A 93 -19.51 8.03 -0.45
CA ASP A 93 -20.12 9.36 -0.53
C ASP A 93 -19.40 10.40 0.34
N VAL A 94 -18.64 9.97 1.36
CA VAL A 94 -17.94 10.86 2.30
C VAL A 94 -16.44 10.62 2.30
N TYR A 95 -16.00 9.40 2.60
CA TYR A 95 -14.56 9.13 2.81
C TYR A 95 -13.73 9.25 1.53
N ILE A 96 -14.23 8.73 0.40
CA ILE A 96 -13.51 8.83 -0.88
C ILE A 96 -13.37 10.30 -1.35
N PRO A 97 -14.42 11.13 -1.33
CA PRO A 97 -14.30 12.56 -1.58
C PRO A 97 -13.32 13.27 -0.63
N GLU A 98 -13.36 12.95 0.66
CA GLU A 98 -12.44 13.50 1.67
C GLU A 98 -10.98 13.20 1.32
N ILE A 99 -10.65 11.93 1.07
CA ILE A 99 -9.29 11.51 0.74
C ILE A 99 -8.83 12.08 -0.60
N LYS A 100 -9.73 12.20 -1.58
CA LYS A 100 -9.41 12.84 -2.86
C LYS A 100 -9.02 14.32 -2.66
N ALA A 101 -9.77 15.06 -1.85
CA ALA A 101 -9.48 16.45 -1.54
C ALA A 101 -8.16 16.60 -0.78
N LEU A 102 -7.94 15.77 0.26
CA LEU A 102 -6.69 15.73 1.00
C LEU A 102 -5.50 15.42 0.09
N ALA A 103 -5.63 14.42 -0.77
CA ALA A 103 -4.57 14.03 -1.70
C ALA A 103 -4.26 15.16 -2.69
N MET A 104 -5.26 15.84 -3.25
CA MET A 104 -5.03 17.00 -4.12
C MET A 104 -4.28 18.12 -3.39
N GLN A 105 -4.66 18.42 -2.14
CA GLN A 105 -3.99 19.43 -1.31
C GLN A 105 -2.54 19.06 -0.98
N VAL A 106 -2.31 17.84 -0.50
CA VAL A 106 -0.99 17.35 -0.07
C VAL A 106 -0.05 17.23 -1.27
N LEU A 107 -0.53 16.67 -2.38
CA LEU A 107 0.29 16.34 -3.54
C LEU A 107 0.45 17.50 -4.53
N GLY A 108 -0.38 18.54 -4.43
CA GLY A 108 -0.46 19.60 -5.45
C GLY A 108 -0.93 19.09 -6.82
N ALA A 109 -1.62 17.94 -6.84
CA ALA A 109 -2.07 17.30 -8.07
C ALA A 109 -3.30 18.01 -8.64
N LYS A 110 -3.35 18.16 -9.97
CA LYS A 110 -4.52 18.72 -10.67
C LYS A 110 -5.70 17.75 -10.66
N ARG A 111 -5.41 16.45 -10.62
CA ARG A 111 -6.41 15.39 -10.64
C ARG A 111 -5.96 14.22 -9.78
N VAL A 112 -6.90 13.63 -9.07
CA VAL A 112 -6.71 12.39 -8.31
C VAL A 112 -7.85 11.43 -8.63
N ALA A 113 -7.48 10.18 -8.93
CA ALA A 113 -8.41 9.08 -9.12
C ALA A 113 -8.14 7.99 -8.07
N VAL A 114 -9.11 7.76 -7.20
CA VAL A 114 -9.10 6.55 -6.35
C VAL A 114 -9.34 5.35 -7.26
N TYR A 115 -8.73 4.20 -7.02
CA TYR A 115 -9.03 2.96 -7.78
C TYR A 115 -9.39 1.78 -6.88
N ASN A 116 -8.98 1.80 -5.62
CA ASN A 116 -9.21 0.73 -4.65
C ASN A 116 -9.32 1.30 -3.23
N VAL A 117 -10.21 0.73 -2.41
CA VAL A 117 -10.24 0.93 -0.97
C VAL A 117 -10.24 -0.42 -0.28
N GLY A 118 -9.42 -0.56 0.75
CA GLY A 118 -9.28 -1.77 1.53
C GLY A 118 -9.42 -1.50 3.02
N VAL A 119 -10.26 -2.28 3.70
CA VAL A 119 -10.43 -2.21 5.16
C VAL A 119 -9.76 -3.43 5.79
N ARG A 120 -8.83 -3.17 6.72
CA ARG A 120 -8.14 -4.20 7.52
C ARG A 120 -8.61 -4.14 8.96
N ARG A 121 -9.16 -5.27 9.42
CA ARG A 121 -9.66 -5.56 10.78
C ARG A 121 -9.33 -6.98 11.24
N LYS A 122 -8.51 -7.71 10.48
CA LYS A 122 -8.09 -9.08 10.79
C LYS A 122 -6.60 -9.18 11.04
N PRO A 123 -6.18 -10.04 11.98
CA PRO A 123 -4.77 -10.38 12.12
C PRO A 123 -4.27 -11.12 10.88
N ALA A 124 -2.96 -11.14 10.67
CA ALA A 124 -2.36 -11.96 9.62
C ALA A 124 -2.66 -13.45 9.85
N SER A 125 -3.14 -14.16 8.83
CA SER A 125 -3.32 -15.62 8.91
C SER A 125 -1.98 -16.34 8.96
N LYS A 126 -1.97 -17.50 9.62
CA LYS A 126 -0.82 -18.42 9.63
C LYS A 126 -0.55 -19.06 8.27
N ALA A 127 -1.54 -19.10 7.37
CA ALA A 127 -1.36 -19.65 6.02
C ALA A 127 -0.27 -18.90 5.25
N ARG A 128 -0.21 -17.57 5.39
CA ARG A 128 0.85 -16.73 4.78
C ARG A 128 2.23 -16.93 5.41
N ALA A 129 2.37 -17.74 6.46
CA ALA A 129 3.66 -18.10 7.02
C ALA A 129 4.37 -19.18 6.19
N ASP A 130 3.63 -19.99 5.44
CA ASP A 130 4.21 -20.97 4.52
C ASP A 130 4.74 -20.26 3.26
N PRO A 131 6.06 -20.36 2.96
CA PRO A 131 6.66 -19.80 1.73
C PRO A 131 6.00 -20.29 0.45
N LYS A 132 5.42 -21.49 0.46
CA LYS A 132 4.79 -22.13 -0.71
C LYS A 132 3.30 -21.80 -0.84
N PHE A 133 2.73 -21.09 0.13
CA PHE A 133 1.35 -20.68 0.06
C PHE A 133 1.14 -19.61 -1.02
N TYR A 134 0.11 -19.80 -1.83
CA TYR A 134 -0.47 -18.79 -2.71
C TYR A 134 -1.95 -19.10 -2.91
N TRP A 135 -2.76 -18.07 -3.16
CA TRP A 135 -4.16 -18.26 -3.53
C TRP A 135 -4.24 -18.68 -5.00
N LYS A 136 -4.88 -19.82 -5.25
CA LYS A 136 -4.99 -20.40 -6.59
C LYS A 136 -6.08 -19.73 -7.39
N ARG A 137 -5.91 -19.72 -8.72
CA ARG A 137 -6.93 -19.24 -9.65
C ARG A 137 -8.27 -19.93 -9.38
N GLY A 138 -9.36 -19.17 -9.41
CA GLY A 138 -10.71 -19.67 -9.12
C GLY A 138 -11.04 -19.83 -7.64
N GLU A 139 -10.14 -19.49 -6.71
CA GLU A 139 -10.45 -19.42 -5.27
C GLU A 139 -11.28 -18.18 -4.90
N MET A 140 -11.45 -17.94 -3.59
CA MET A 140 -12.39 -16.98 -3.01
C MET A 140 -12.37 -15.61 -3.69
N MET A 141 -11.20 -15.01 -3.92
CA MET A 141 -11.10 -13.68 -4.53
C MET A 141 -11.64 -13.65 -5.97
N ASP A 142 -11.34 -14.67 -6.78
CA ASP A 142 -11.85 -14.75 -8.16
C ASP A 142 -13.38 -14.90 -8.16
N LYS A 143 -13.92 -15.69 -7.23
CA LYS A 143 -15.37 -15.89 -7.07
C LYS A 143 -16.07 -14.59 -6.62
N GLU A 144 -15.54 -13.93 -5.59
CA GLU A 144 -16.08 -12.65 -5.11
C GLU A 144 -16.09 -11.58 -6.20
N ILE A 145 -15.06 -11.57 -7.05
CA ILE A 145 -14.95 -10.63 -8.16
C ILE A 145 -15.96 -10.93 -9.26
N ALA A 146 -16.18 -12.21 -9.57
CA ALA A 146 -17.15 -12.65 -10.58
C ALA A 146 -18.60 -12.34 -10.19
N GLU A 147 -18.91 -12.32 -8.88
CA GLU A 147 -20.25 -12.02 -8.36
C GLU A 147 -20.59 -10.52 -8.35
N LYS A 148 -19.60 -9.63 -8.40
CA LYS A 148 -19.86 -8.17 -8.41
C LYS A 148 -20.26 -7.69 -9.81
N PRO A 149 -21.26 -6.79 -9.94
CA PRO A 149 -21.61 -6.18 -11.22
C PRO A 149 -20.39 -5.56 -11.91
N LYS A 150 -20.38 -5.54 -13.26
CA LYS A 150 -19.32 -4.92 -14.07
C LYS A 150 -19.25 -3.40 -13.82
N TYR A 151 -18.49 -3.03 -12.79
CA TYR A 151 -17.66 -1.85 -12.54
C TYR A 151 -18.14 -0.46 -12.99
N THR A 152 -19.05 0.16 -12.24
CA THR A 152 -19.20 1.63 -12.21
C THR A 152 -18.63 2.28 -10.94
N SER A 153 -18.38 1.51 -9.88
CA SER A 153 -17.93 2.04 -8.58
C SER A 153 -16.50 1.64 -8.21
N VAL A 154 -15.99 2.27 -7.15
CA VAL A 154 -14.69 1.95 -6.55
C VAL A 154 -14.71 0.52 -6.04
N TRP A 155 -13.61 -0.22 -6.19
CA TRP A 155 -13.52 -1.48 -5.46
C TRP A 155 -13.36 -1.21 -3.97
N LEU A 156 -14.35 -1.64 -3.21
CA LEU A 156 -14.33 -1.64 -1.76
C LEU A 156 -14.20 -3.08 -1.28
N GLY A 157 -13.09 -3.34 -0.59
CA GLY A 157 -12.83 -4.61 0.08
C GLY A 157 -12.92 -4.44 1.60
N GLY A 158 -13.54 -5.41 2.28
CA GLY A 158 -13.46 -5.50 3.74
C GLY A 158 -14.48 -4.73 4.57
N GLN A 159 -15.59 -4.28 3.96
CA GLN A 159 -16.66 -3.57 4.66
C GLN A 159 -17.31 -4.39 5.78
N THR A 160 -17.34 -5.72 5.68
CA THR A 160 -17.73 -6.61 6.80
C THR A 160 -16.49 -7.23 7.45
N LEU A 161 -16.60 -7.62 8.72
CA LEU A 161 -15.49 -8.28 9.41
C LEU A 161 -15.09 -9.58 8.71
N GLU A 162 -16.05 -10.37 8.23
CA GLU A 162 -15.82 -11.60 7.47
C GLU A 162 -15.01 -11.36 6.19
N LYS A 163 -15.26 -10.27 5.47
CA LYS A 163 -14.57 -9.93 4.22
C LYS A 163 -13.34 -9.04 4.44
N SER A 164 -13.05 -8.66 5.68
CA SER A 164 -11.96 -7.75 6.00
C SER A 164 -10.60 -8.35 5.66
N LEU A 165 -9.73 -7.48 5.14
CA LEU A 165 -8.39 -7.84 4.71
C LEU A 165 -7.47 -8.09 5.93
N GLU A 166 -6.54 -9.01 5.77
CA GLU A 166 -5.53 -9.34 6.77
C GLU A 166 -4.31 -8.41 6.68
N ALA A 167 -3.58 -8.27 7.78
CA ALA A 167 -2.23 -7.69 7.77
C ALA A 167 -1.29 -8.43 6.78
N VAL A 168 -0.42 -7.67 6.11
CA VAL A 168 0.56 -8.19 5.13
C VAL A 168 1.94 -8.24 5.78
N ARG A 169 2.50 -9.45 5.94
CA ARG A 169 3.73 -9.70 6.70
C ARG A 169 5.02 -9.69 5.90
N PHE A 170 4.95 -9.38 4.61
CA PHE A 170 6.11 -9.31 3.74
C PHE A 170 6.30 -7.88 3.21
N ALA A 171 7.55 -7.47 3.08
CA ALA A 171 7.92 -6.16 2.57
C ALA A 171 7.75 -6.10 1.05
N HIS A 172 7.00 -5.10 0.57
CA HIS A 172 6.65 -4.96 -0.84
C HIS A 172 6.38 -3.51 -1.25
N ILE A 173 6.29 -3.30 -2.56
CA ILE A 173 5.71 -2.11 -3.20
C ILE A 173 4.68 -2.61 -4.22
N ASP A 174 3.43 -2.14 -4.14
CA ASP A 174 2.34 -2.68 -4.98
C ASP A 174 2.48 -2.44 -6.48
N ASN A 175 3.25 -1.42 -6.87
CA ASN A 175 3.43 -1.06 -8.27
C ASN A 175 4.92 -0.89 -8.60
N THR A 176 5.28 -1.26 -9.82
CA THR A 176 6.42 -0.68 -10.52
C THR A 176 5.94 0.49 -11.38
N VAL A 177 6.83 1.30 -11.95
CA VAL A 177 6.40 2.33 -12.92
C VAL A 177 5.75 1.68 -14.15
N ALA A 178 6.27 0.54 -14.61
CA ALA A 178 5.64 -0.25 -15.66
C ALA A 178 4.26 -0.79 -15.24
N GLY A 179 4.12 -1.23 -13.99
CA GLY A 179 2.83 -1.65 -13.41
C GLY A 179 1.81 -0.51 -13.37
N LEU A 180 2.24 0.69 -12.96
CA LEU A 180 1.44 1.91 -12.97
C LEU A 180 1.00 2.30 -14.38
N ARG A 181 1.90 2.24 -15.37
CA ARG A 181 1.58 2.46 -16.79
C ARG A 181 0.49 1.53 -17.31
N LYS A 182 0.53 0.25 -16.91
CA LYS A 182 -0.53 -0.71 -17.23
C LYS A 182 -1.83 -0.38 -16.50
N LEU A 183 -1.75 0.03 -15.23
CA LEU A 183 -2.91 0.41 -14.43
C LEU A 183 -3.70 1.56 -15.03
N VAL A 184 -3.02 2.62 -15.48
CA VAL A 184 -3.70 3.79 -16.07
C VAL A 184 -4.25 3.53 -17.48
N ARG A 185 -3.83 2.45 -18.15
CA ARG A 185 -4.32 2.06 -19.49
C ARG A 185 -5.42 1.00 -19.44
N TYR A 186 -5.32 0.07 -18.48
CA TYR A 186 -6.16 -1.14 -18.45
C TYR A 186 -6.94 -1.32 -17.15
N GLY A 187 -6.80 -0.40 -16.20
CA GLY A 187 -7.49 -0.42 -14.91
C GLY A 187 -9.00 -0.18 -14.99
N PRO A 188 -9.60 0.24 -13.86
CA PRO A 188 -10.98 0.71 -13.84
C PRO A 188 -11.18 1.90 -14.79
N ALA A 189 -12.30 1.95 -15.51
CA ALA A 189 -12.59 2.93 -16.55
C ALA A 189 -12.45 4.38 -16.06
N ARG A 190 -12.85 4.66 -14.82
CA ARG A 190 -12.67 5.98 -14.19
C ARG A 190 -11.21 6.42 -14.04
N LEU A 191 -10.30 5.47 -13.84
CA LEU A 191 -8.87 5.74 -13.75
C LEU A 191 -8.30 5.95 -15.15
N VAL A 192 -8.71 5.12 -16.11
CA VAL A 192 -8.32 5.26 -17.52
C VAL A 192 -8.76 6.62 -18.07
N GLU A 193 -10.01 7.01 -17.81
CA GLU A 193 -10.54 8.33 -18.18
C GLU A 193 -9.77 9.47 -17.50
N ALA A 194 -9.48 9.34 -16.20
CA ALA A 194 -8.70 10.35 -15.48
C ALA A 194 -7.25 10.48 -15.98
N ALA A 195 -6.71 9.42 -16.59
CA ALA A 195 -5.35 9.37 -17.10
C ALA A 195 -5.22 9.73 -18.59
N LYS A 196 -6.34 9.88 -19.30
CA LYS A 196 -6.39 10.01 -20.76
C LYS A 196 -5.38 11.01 -21.32
N ASP A 197 -5.42 12.26 -20.84
CA ASP A 197 -4.51 13.32 -21.29
C ASP A 197 -3.02 12.98 -21.07
N SER A 198 -2.71 12.36 -19.93
CA SER A 198 -1.34 11.98 -19.57
C SER A 198 -0.84 10.82 -20.41
N VAL A 199 -1.69 9.82 -20.64
CA VAL A 199 -1.38 8.64 -21.45
C VAL A 199 -1.24 9.01 -22.92
N GLU A 200 -2.15 9.80 -23.49
CA GLU A 200 -2.07 10.24 -24.89
C GLU A 200 -0.78 11.02 -25.18
N LYS A 201 -0.36 11.89 -24.26
CA LYS A 201 0.90 12.62 -24.37
C LYS A 201 2.12 11.72 -24.24
N GLU A 202 2.14 10.82 -23.26
CA GLU A 202 3.23 9.86 -23.09
C GLU A 202 3.38 8.96 -24.33
N ASP A 203 2.26 8.43 -24.85
CA ASP A 203 2.25 7.52 -26.00
C ASP A 203 2.60 8.23 -27.33
N SER A 204 2.42 9.56 -27.42
CA SER A 204 2.89 10.35 -28.56
C SER A 204 4.41 10.51 -28.63
N GLY A 205 5.14 10.13 -27.57
CA GLY A 205 6.58 10.35 -27.45
C GLY A 205 6.95 11.80 -27.20
N ALA A 206 6.10 12.57 -26.51
CA ALA A 206 6.41 13.95 -26.15
C ALA A 206 7.64 14.02 -25.25
N ASP A 207 8.51 15.02 -25.47
CA ASP A 207 9.75 15.21 -24.70
C ASP A 207 9.50 15.34 -23.19
N GLU A 208 8.34 15.90 -22.81
CA GLU A 208 7.87 16.01 -21.42
C GLU A 208 6.49 15.38 -21.25
N ALA A 209 6.46 14.08 -20.93
CA ALA A 209 5.23 13.41 -20.54
C ALA A 209 4.76 13.93 -19.17
N PRO A 210 3.44 14.18 -18.96
CA PRO A 210 2.94 14.60 -17.67
C PRO A 210 3.27 13.60 -16.56
N ARG A 211 3.71 14.11 -15.41
CA ARG A 211 3.96 13.31 -14.21
C ARG A 211 2.65 12.68 -13.71
N TYR A 212 2.71 11.40 -13.36
CA TYR A 212 1.67 10.74 -12.58
C TYR A 212 2.26 9.68 -11.65
N ALA A 213 1.62 9.48 -10.51
CA ALA A 213 2.13 8.65 -9.44
C ALA A 213 1.01 7.95 -8.69
N ALA A 214 1.28 6.74 -8.21
CA ALA A 214 0.36 5.97 -7.38
C ALA A 214 0.75 6.06 -5.91
N PHE A 215 -0.27 6.15 -5.04
CA PHE A 215 -0.10 6.21 -3.59
C PHE A 215 -1.09 5.28 -2.89
N SER A 216 -0.70 4.74 -1.75
CA SER A 216 -1.61 4.16 -0.75
C SER A 216 -1.71 5.11 0.44
N ILE A 217 -2.94 5.53 0.76
CA ILE A 217 -3.24 6.47 1.85
C ILE A 217 -3.89 5.68 2.98
N TRP A 218 -3.19 5.56 4.11
CA TRP A 218 -3.56 4.73 5.25
C TRP A 218 -4.05 5.59 6.41
N ARG A 219 -5.30 5.37 6.82
CA ARG A 219 -5.90 5.99 8.00
C ARG A 219 -6.32 4.93 9.02
N PRO A 220 -5.85 5.01 10.28
CA PRO A 220 -6.45 4.25 11.36
C PRO A 220 -7.88 4.74 11.67
N ILE A 221 -8.78 3.81 11.94
CA ILE A 221 -10.12 4.12 12.48
C ILE A 221 -10.04 4.20 14.01
N LYS A 222 -9.17 3.39 14.62
CA LYS A 222 -8.83 3.40 16.04
C LYS A 222 -7.31 3.42 16.22
N PRO A 223 -6.78 3.85 17.38
CA PRO A 223 -5.36 3.77 17.67
C PRO A 223 -4.78 2.38 17.39
N VAL A 224 -3.69 2.31 16.61
CA VAL A 224 -3.09 1.03 16.18
C VAL A 224 -2.06 0.55 17.19
N LYS A 225 -2.41 -0.47 17.96
CA LYS A 225 -1.47 -1.16 18.87
C LYS A 225 -0.86 -2.40 18.24
N ARG A 226 -1.70 -3.20 17.58
CA ARG A 226 -1.31 -4.42 16.90
C ARG A 226 -1.10 -4.19 15.41
N ASP A 227 -0.15 -4.92 14.84
CA ASP A 227 0.11 -4.95 13.40
C ASP A 227 0.42 -3.55 12.81
N PRO A 228 1.27 -2.70 13.45
CA PRO A 228 1.61 -1.40 12.91
C PRO A 228 2.30 -1.52 11.54
N LEU A 229 2.25 -0.45 10.75
CA LEU A 229 2.92 -0.39 9.46
C LEU A 229 4.31 0.16 9.68
N ALA A 230 5.28 -0.45 9.02
CA ALA A 230 6.58 0.12 8.78
C ALA A 230 6.74 0.46 7.30
N VAL A 231 7.44 1.56 7.04
CA VAL A 231 7.81 2.06 5.71
C VAL A 231 9.33 2.22 5.65
N CYS A 232 9.93 1.83 4.54
CA CYS A 232 11.36 1.94 4.31
C CYS A 232 11.67 3.25 3.59
N ASP A 233 12.70 3.97 4.05
CA ASP A 233 13.21 5.16 3.39
C ASP A 233 13.89 4.80 2.07
N TRP A 234 13.29 5.25 0.96
CA TRP A 234 13.79 5.00 -0.39
C TRP A 234 15.27 5.36 -0.58
N ARG A 235 15.76 6.39 0.11
CA ARG A 235 17.17 6.85 0.01
C ARG A 235 18.18 5.83 0.55
N THR A 236 17.70 4.84 1.30
CA THR A 236 18.51 3.84 1.99
C THR A 236 18.38 2.43 1.40
N LEU A 237 17.53 2.28 0.40
CA LEU A 237 17.30 1.05 -0.34
C LEU A 237 18.25 1.00 -1.54
N ASP A 238 18.79 -0.17 -1.87
CA ASP A 238 19.49 -0.44 -3.14
C ASP A 238 18.53 -1.17 -4.10
N PRO A 239 17.81 -0.49 -5.00
CA PRO A 239 16.75 -1.11 -5.79
C PRO A 239 17.24 -2.22 -6.73
N GLU A 240 18.51 -2.17 -7.15
CA GLU A 240 19.10 -3.17 -8.03
C GLU A 240 19.31 -4.51 -7.31
N HIS A 241 19.62 -4.46 -6.00
CA HIS A 241 19.99 -5.64 -5.22
C HIS A 241 18.96 -6.06 -4.18
N GLU A 242 18.03 -5.17 -3.82
CA GLU A 242 17.06 -5.37 -2.74
C GLU A 242 15.61 -5.38 -3.21
N LEU A 243 15.34 -5.23 -4.52
CA LEU A 243 14.01 -5.41 -5.09
C LEU A 243 13.99 -6.48 -6.18
N ALA A 244 12.92 -7.27 -6.20
CA ALA A 244 12.60 -8.17 -7.31
C ALA A 244 11.17 -7.93 -7.78
N THR A 245 10.98 -7.88 -9.09
CA THR A 245 9.64 -7.71 -9.67
C THR A 245 8.85 -9.00 -9.57
N PHE A 246 7.53 -8.85 -9.45
CA PHE A 246 6.59 -9.95 -9.67
C PHE A 246 5.34 -9.43 -10.36
N ASP A 247 4.75 -10.31 -11.16
CA ASP A 247 3.50 -10.02 -11.87
C ASP A 247 2.29 -10.56 -11.08
N PHE A 248 1.13 -9.94 -11.22
CA PHE A 248 -0.12 -10.45 -10.65
C PHE A 248 -1.34 -10.03 -11.47
N ARG A 249 -2.39 -10.86 -11.44
CA ARG A 249 -3.67 -10.57 -12.09
C ARG A 249 -4.38 -9.46 -11.33
N THR A 250 -4.93 -8.51 -12.07
CA THR A 250 -5.81 -7.46 -11.55
C THR A 250 -6.99 -7.26 -12.52
N ARG A 251 -8.04 -6.63 -12.04
CA ARG A 251 -9.28 -6.44 -12.80
C ARG A 251 -9.14 -5.30 -13.80
N SER A 252 -9.77 -5.47 -14.95
CA SER A 252 -10.03 -4.42 -15.92
C SER A 252 -11.54 -4.23 -16.09
N SER A 253 -11.95 -3.00 -16.39
CA SER A 253 -13.30 -2.73 -16.89
C SER A 253 -13.29 -2.18 -18.32
N VAL A 254 -12.14 -2.18 -18.99
CA VAL A 254 -11.95 -1.59 -20.32
C VAL A 254 -11.47 -2.59 -21.36
N ASN A 255 -11.02 -3.78 -20.94
CA ASN A 255 -10.66 -4.87 -21.84
C ASN A 255 -11.67 -6.03 -21.79
N GLU A 256 -11.68 -6.86 -22.84
CA GLU A 256 -12.64 -7.96 -23.00
C GLU A 256 -12.43 -9.10 -21.99
N SER A 257 -11.18 -9.36 -21.61
CA SER A 257 -10.83 -10.39 -20.61
C SER A 257 -11.34 -10.06 -19.21
N GLY A 258 -11.65 -8.79 -18.91
CA GLY A 258 -12.00 -8.32 -17.57
C GLY A 258 -10.82 -8.29 -16.60
N GLU A 259 -9.61 -8.53 -17.08
CA GLU A 259 -8.38 -8.59 -16.27
C GLU A 259 -7.14 -8.23 -17.09
N PHE A 260 -6.10 -7.76 -16.40
CA PHE A 260 -4.78 -7.51 -16.97
C PHE A 260 -3.69 -7.88 -15.96
N ILE A 261 -2.44 -7.92 -16.44
CA ILE A 261 -1.28 -8.20 -15.58
C ILE A 261 -0.68 -6.89 -15.08
N MET A 262 -0.63 -6.73 -13.76
CA MET A 262 0.09 -5.66 -13.07
C MET A 262 1.43 -6.20 -12.57
N GLN A 263 2.34 -5.30 -12.20
CA GLN A 263 3.66 -5.65 -11.67
C GLN A 263 3.93 -4.85 -10.40
N GLY A 264 4.45 -5.52 -9.37
CA GLY A 264 4.92 -4.92 -8.12
C GLY A 264 6.33 -5.38 -7.78
N TYR A 265 6.82 -4.97 -6.61
CA TYR A 265 8.11 -5.39 -6.06
C TYR A 265 7.94 -6.15 -4.76
N TYR A 266 8.67 -7.24 -4.60
CA TYR A 266 9.07 -7.73 -3.29
C TYR A 266 10.39 -7.09 -2.88
N VAL A 267 10.57 -6.89 -1.57
CA VAL A 267 11.91 -6.65 -1.03
C VAL A 267 12.60 -7.99 -0.85
N VAL A 268 13.77 -8.14 -1.44
CA VAL A 268 14.59 -9.34 -1.39
C VAL A 268 15.83 -9.14 -0.53
N PRO A 269 16.45 -10.22 -0.02
CA PRO A 269 17.76 -10.14 0.59
C PRO A 269 18.81 -9.70 -0.45
N SER A 270 19.57 -8.64 -0.15
CA SER A 270 20.78 -8.35 -0.92
C SER A 270 21.77 -9.50 -0.82
N LYS A 271 22.23 -9.99 -1.97
CA LYS A 271 23.20 -11.09 -2.07
C LYS A 271 24.65 -10.62 -2.11
N THR A 272 24.87 -9.33 -2.36
CA THR A 272 26.20 -8.79 -2.71
C THR A 272 26.66 -7.67 -1.79
N LYS A 273 25.75 -7.01 -1.06
CA LYS A 273 26.06 -5.85 -0.21
C LYS A 273 25.29 -5.90 1.11
N PRO A 274 25.89 -5.43 2.23
CA PRO A 274 25.12 -5.15 3.43
C PRO A 274 23.99 -4.16 3.16
N THR A 275 22.82 -4.43 3.75
CA THR A 275 21.67 -3.54 3.65
C THR A 275 21.91 -2.24 4.43
N GLN A 276 21.41 -1.13 3.91
CA GLN A 276 21.39 0.17 4.61
C GLN A 276 19.97 0.62 4.97
N GLN A 277 18.97 -0.23 4.69
CA GLN A 277 17.55 0.07 4.87
C GLN A 277 17.24 0.63 6.26
N LYS A 278 16.58 1.78 6.28
CA LYS A 278 16.01 2.38 7.48
C LYS A 278 14.49 2.25 7.46
N TRP A 279 13.95 1.63 8.50
CA TRP A 279 12.52 1.36 8.64
C TRP A 279 11.90 2.27 9.69
N TYR A 280 10.84 2.96 9.28
CA TYR A 280 10.15 3.95 10.07
C TYR A 280 8.72 3.49 10.35
N TRP A 281 8.20 3.80 11.54
CA TRP A 281 6.85 3.43 11.96
C TRP A 281 6.24 4.50 12.87
N LEU A 282 4.94 4.36 13.15
CA LEU A 282 4.21 5.20 14.10
C LEU A 282 3.74 4.33 15.28
N PRO A 283 4.40 4.40 16.44
CA PRO A 283 3.90 3.76 17.66
C PRO A 283 2.52 4.28 18.02
N GLU A 284 1.56 3.39 18.28
CA GLU A 284 0.18 3.77 18.62
C GLU A 284 -0.40 4.79 17.62
N GLN A 285 -0.28 4.51 16.31
CA GLN A 285 -0.75 5.42 15.25
C GLN A 285 -2.21 5.83 15.48
N GLN A 286 -2.46 7.13 15.58
CA GLN A 286 -3.76 7.73 15.88
C GLN A 286 -4.60 7.92 14.61
N ALA A 287 -5.92 8.07 14.77
CA ALA A 287 -6.86 8.18 13.65
C ALA A 287 -6.65 9.45 12.80
N ASP A 288 -6.05 10.49 13.38
CA ASP A 288 -5.70 11.74 12.69
C ASP A 288 -4.32 11.68 12.01
N GLU A 289 -3.56 10.59 12.17
CA GLU A 289 -2.24 10.40 11.56
C GLU A 289 -2.35 9.59 10.28
N VAL A 290 -2.57 10.29 9.16
CA VAL A 290 -2.73 9.67 7.85
C VAL A 290 -1.37 9.45 7.21
N LEU A 291 -1.05 8.20 6.88
CA LEU A 291 0.21 7.83 6.25
C LEU A 291 0.03 7.72 4.73
N PHE A 292 0.75 8.55 3.98
CA PHE A 292 0.88 8.48 2.53
C PHE A 292 2.11 7.64 2.19
N ILE A 293 1.93 6.60 1.37
CA ILE A 293 3.00 5.72 0.90
C ILE A 293 3.01 5.80 -0.62
N LYS A 294 4.13 6.19 -1.21
CA LYS A 294 4.32 6.19 -2.67
C LYS A 294 4.49 4.75 -3.15
N LEU A 295 3.75 4.39 -4.19
CA LEU A 295 3.76 3.05 -4.79
C LEU A 295 4.49 3.03 -6.14
N ALA A 296 4.46 4.12 -6.90
CA ALA A 296 5.20 4.30 -8.15
C ALA A 296 5.09 5.77 -8.57
N ASP A 297 6.07 6.30 -9.31
CA ASP A 297 6.05 7.69 -9.80
C ASP A 297 6.81 7.77 -11.12
N THR A 298 6.17 8.25 -12.19
CA THR A 298 6.84 8.34 -13.50
C THR A 298 8.01 9.33 -13.49
N GLN A 299 8.01 10.30 -12.58
CA GLN A 299 9.10 11.27 -12.46
C GLN A 299 10.41 10.61 -12.02
N SER A 300 10.38 9.47 -11.31
CA SER A 300 11.60 8.81 -10.85
C SER A 300 12.47 8.23 -11.97
N GLU A 301 11.91 8.07 -13.17
CA GLU A 301 12.67 7.60 -14.34
C GLU A 301 13.51 8.71 -14.99
N VAL A 302 13.17 9.98 -14.73
CA VAL A 302 13.86 11.15 -15.31
C VAL A 302 14.56 12.01 -14.27
N ASP A 303 14.17 11.91 -12.99
CA ASP A 303 14.80 12.59 -11.85
C ASP A 303 15.13 11.57 -10.75
N ALA A 304 16.42 11.22 -10.64
CA ALA A 304 16.92 10.29 -9.63
C ALA A 304 16.75 10.78 -8.19
N SER A 305 16.43 12.05 -7.97
CA SER A 305 16.15 12.62 -6.65
C SER A 305 14.69 12.40 -6.20
N VAL A 306 13.84 11.86 -7.09
CA VAL A 306 12.46 11.48 -6.80
C VAL A 306 12.41 9.99 -6.46
N ALA A 307 11.92 9.67 -5.27
CA ALA A 307 11.66 8.32 -4.83
C ALA A 307 10.65 7.65 -5.77
N LEU A 308 10.98 6.45 -6.25
CA LEU A 308 10.07 5.63 -7.05
C LEU A 308 8.88 5.16 -6.20
N GLY A 309 9.15 4.72 -4.98
CA GLY A 309 8.14 4.23 -4.04
C GLY A 309 8.72 4.09 -2.64
N SER A 310 7.97 3.48 -1.73
CA SER A 310 8.47 3.11 -0.39
C SER A 310 8.03 1.69 -0.06
N PRO A 311 8.99 0.76 0.16
CA PRO A 311 8.66 -0.56 0.67
C PRO A 311 7.92 -0.46 1.99
N HIS A 312 6.88 -1.26 2.16
CA HIS A 312 6.08 -1.24 3.38
C HIS A 312 5.65 -2.65 3.80
N VAL A 313 5.41 -2.80 5.10
CA VAL A 313 5.08 -4.08 5.73
C VAL A 313 4.32 -3.86 7.03
N SER A 314 3.44 -4.79 7.39
CA SER A 314 2.84 -4.81 8.72
C SER A 314 3.69 -5.64 9.68
N LEU A 315 4.11 -5.04 10.79
CA LEU A 315 5.02 -5.62 11.77
C LEU A 315 4.32 -6.54 12.76
N GLY A 316 4.88 -7.73 12.98
CA GLY A 316 4.54 -8.56 14.14
C GLY A 316 5.40 -8.10 15.32
N LEU A 317 4.81 -7.35 16.25
CA LEU A 317 5.51 -6.87 17.44
C LEU A 317 5.28 -7.84 18.59
N GLU A 318 6.38 -8.31 19.18
CA GLU A 318 6.37 -9.21 20.33
C GLU A 318 5.64 -8.57 21.52
N GLY A 319 4.70 -9.29 22.12
CA GLY A 319 3.90 -8.82 23.25
C GLY A 319 2.63 -8.08 22.86
N MET A 320 2.41 -7.81 21.56
CA MET A 320 1.20 -7.15 21.04
C MET A 320 0.21 -8.14 20.42
N GLU A 321 0.44 -9.45 20.54
CA GLU A 321 -0.40 -10.48 19.91
C GLU A 321 -1.80 -10.60 20.53
N ALA A 322 -1.96 -10.17 21.78
CA ALA A 322 -3.25 -10.16 22.49
C ALA A 322 -4.06 -8.88 22.26
N GLU A 323 -3.45 -7.83 21.72
CA GLU A 323 -4.14 -6.57 21.40
C GLU A 323 -5.15 -6.76 20.25
N GLU A 324 -6.12 -5.85 20.17
CA GLU A 324 -7.10 -5.84 19.09
C GLU A 324 -6.40 -5.74 17.74
N PRO A 325 -6.83 -6.51 16.71
CA PRO A 325 -6.32 -6.35 15.36
C PRO A 325 -6.41 -4.90 14.89
N ARG A 326 -5.41 -4.46 14.11
CA ARG A 326 -5.43 -3.17 13.41
C ARG A 326 -6.81 -2.94 12.80
N ASN A 327 -7.38 -1.76 13.08
CA ASN A 327 -8.60 -1.28 12.45
C ASN A 327 -8.28 -0.03 11.63
N SER A 328 -8.14 -0.20 10.32
CA SER A 328 -7.71 0.87 9.43
C SER A 328 -8.29 0.72 8.03
N ILE A 329 -8.37 1.83 7.32
CA ILE A 329 -8.82 1.93 5.94
C ILE A 329 -7.69 2.48 5.06
N GLU A 330 -7.46 1.82 3.92
CA GLU A 330 -6.51 2.23 2.89
C GLU A 330 -7.26 2.71 1.65
N CYS A 331 -6.83 3.83 1.07
CA CYS A 331 -7.27 4.32 -0.23
C CYS A 331 -6.09 4.32 -1.19
N ARG A 332 -6.15 3.50 -2.25
CA ARG A 332 -5.17 3.54 -3.33
C ARG A 332 -5.63 4.51 -4.40
N ILE A 333 -4.73 5.42 -4.76
CA ILE A 333 -5.00 6.51 -5.68
C ILE A 333 -3.93 6.61 -6.76
N THR A 334 -4.27 7.28 -7.85
CA THR A 334 -3.32 7.83 -8.81
C THR A 334 -3.52 9.34 -8.90
N ALA A 335 -2.43 10.09 -8.83
CA ALA A 335 -2.38 11.54 -8.94
C ALA A 335 -1.74 11.93 -10.28
N PHE A 336 -2.22 13.03 -10.87
CA PHE A 336 -1.80 13.56 -12.17
C PHE A 336 -1.53 15.06 -12.07
N TRP A 337 -0.42 15.53 -12.65
CA TRP A 337 0.03 16.92 -12.61
C TRP A 337 0.04 17.60 -13.98
#